data_AF-A0A7I7XQM9-F1
#
_entry.id   AF-A0A7I7XQM9-F1
#
_cell.length_a   1.000
_cell.length_b   1.000
_cell.length_c   1.000
_cell.angle_alpha   90.00
_cell.angle_beta   90.00
_cell.angle_gamma   90.00
#
_symmetry.space_group_name_H-M   'P 1'
#
loop_
_entity.id
_entity.type
_entity.pdbx_description
1 polymer ?
#
loop_
_entity_poly.entity_id
_entity_poly.type
_entity_poly.pdbx_seq_one_letter_code
_entity_poly.pdbx_strand_id
1 'polypeptide(L)'
;MLSQHLITKPVFDALFEGYDFAGHNPVSRVMQTMVATLHDQALDTETQRLEGFYESVRMRAAGIDNAEGKQRIIVELYEKFFRVGFPRTASALGIVYTPTQIVDFILRAANEALHAEFGLTLTEPDVHILDPFTGTGTFIVRLIQSGLIRPEDLARKYAKELHANEIVLLAYYIAAINIEAATTVPAAASTSRSTA
;
A
#
# COMPACT_ATOMS: atom_id res chain seq x y z
N MET A 1 4.72 -16.15 8.57
CA MET A 1 4.57 -15.55 7.23
C MET A 1 3.65 -16.37 6.33
N LEU A 2 3.87 -17.69 6.13
CA LEU A 2 3.00 -18.49 5.25
C LEU A 2 1.54 -18.60 5.75
N SER A 3 1.32 -18.85 7.05
CA SER A 3 -0.02 -18.83 7.66
C SER A 3 -0.71 -17.47 7.54
N GLN A 4 0.04 -16.38 7.72
CA GLN A 4 -0.46 -15.02 7.50
C GLN A 4 -0.85 -14.82 6.03
N HIS A 5 -0.08 -15.32 5.07
CA HIS A 5 -0.44 -15.26 3.66
C HIS A 5 -1.72 -16.04 3.36
N LEU A 6 -1.84 -17.27 3.84
CA LEU A 6 -3.05 -18.10 3.67
C LEU A 6 -4.32 -17.42 4.19
N ILE A 7 -4.22 -16.76 5.35
CA ILE A 7 -5.37 -16.07 5.95
C ILE A 7 -5.66 -14.73 5.27
N THR A 8 -4.63 -14.02 4.82
CA THR A 8 -4.80 -12.66 4.26
C THR A 8 -5.12 -12.67 2.78
N LYS A 9 -4.73 -13.69 2.01
CA LYS A 9 -5.00 -13.77 0.57
C LYS A 9 -6.50 -13.65 0.22
N PRO A 10 -7.44 -14.39 0.85
CA PRO A 10 -8.87 -14.24 0.53
C PRO A 10 -9.41 -12.84 0.86
N VAL A 11 -8.86 -12.18 1.88
CA VAL A 11 -9.19 -10.79 2.23
C VAL A 11 -8.75 -9.85 1.12
N PHE A 12 -7.55 -10.05 0.58
CA PHE A 12 -7.04 -9.28 -0.55
C PHE A 12 -7.86 -9.52 -1.83
N ASP A 13 -8.12 -10.78 -2.16
CA ASP A 13 -8.92 -11.14 -3.34
C ASP A 13 -10.32 -10.47 -3.28
N ALA A 14 -10.93 -10.42 -2.09
CA ALA A 14 -12.20 -9.75 -1.84
C ALA A 14 -12.13 -8.22 -1.91
N LEU A 15 -11.06 -7.61 -1.42
CA LEU A 15 -10.89 -6.14 -1.41
C LEU A 15 -10.54 -5.57 -2.78
N PHE A 16 -9.87 -6.38 -3.60
CA PHE A 16 -9.31 -5.99 -4.88
C PHE A 16 -9.89 -6.81 -6.02
N GLU A 17 -11.16 -7.21 -5.89
CA GLU A 17 -11.91 -7.89 -6.93
C GLU A 17 -11.83 -7.08 -8.25
N GLY A 18 -11.24 -7.68 -9.29
CA GLY A 18 -10.96 -7.03 -10.58
C GLY A 18 -9.51 -6.57 -10.80
N TYR A 19 -8.64 -6.64 -9.79
CA TYR A 19 -7.21 -6.35 -9.91
C TYR A 19 -6.39 -7.61 -9.59
N ASP A 20 -5.66 -8.14 -10.58
CA ASP A 20 -4.82 -9.35 -10.41
C ASP A 20 -3.50 -9.03 -9.67
N PHE A 21 -3.62 -8.49 -8.46
CA PHE A 21 -2.47 -8.20 -7.61
C PHE A 21 -1.69 -9.48 -7.28
N ALA A 22 -2.42 -10.55 -6.94
CA ALA A 22 -1.83 -11.81 -6.52
C ALA A 22 -1.01 -12.49 -7.63
N GLY A 23 -1.41 -12.33 -8.91
CA GLY A 23 -0.72 -12.88 -10.07
C GLY A 23 0.55 -12.14 -10.46
N HIS A 24 0.63 -10.82 -10.19
CA HIS A 24 1.78 -10.00 -10.59
C HIS A 24 2.79 -9.74 -9.46
N ASN A 25 2.35 -9.71 -8.19
CA ASN A 25 3.24 -9.39 -7.09
C ASN A 25 4.26 -10.53 -6.84
N PRO A 26 5.57 -10.25 -6.86
CA PRO A 26 6.60 -11.29 -6.78
C PRO A 26 6.57 -12.07 -5.46
N VAL A 27 6.31 -11.40 -4.34
CA VAL A 27 6.19 -12.06 -3.03
C VAL A 27 4.95 -12.95 -2.99
N SER A 28 3.82 -12.47 -3.52
CA SER A 28 2.59 -13.28 -3.62
C SER A 28 2.82 -14.56 -4.43
N ARG A 29 3.47 -14.46 -5.61
CA ARG A 29 3.79 -15.62 -6.45
C ARG A 29 4.65 -16.66 -5.74
N VAL A 30 5.67 -16.21 -5.00
CA VAL A 30 6.55 -17.10 -4.23
C VAL A 30 5.78 -17.78 -3.10
N MET A 31 4.97 -17.02 -2.35
CA MET A 31 4.15 -17.58 -1.27
C MET A 31 3.13 -18.59 -1.80
N GLN A 32 2.50 -18.32 -2.94
CA GLN A 32 1.57 -19.24 -3.59
C GLN A 32 2.27 -20.53 -4.05
N THR A 33 3.50 -20.43 -4.54
CA THR A 33 4.31 -21.60 -4.92
C THR A 33 4.61 -22.48 -3.69
N MET A 34 4.94 -21.85 -2.55
CA MET A 34 5.15 -22.56 -1.29
C MET A 34 3.87 -23.26 -0.82
N VAL A 35 2.72 -22.59 -0.88
CA VAL A 35 1.42 -23.19 -0.54
C VAL A 35 1.10 -24.37 -1.45
N ALA A 36 1.25 -24.22 -2.76
CA ALA A 36 0.98 -25.28 -3.74
C ALA A 36 1.85 -26.52 -3.50
N THR A 37 3.10 -26.33 -3.10
CA THR A 37 4.02 -27.43 -2.75
C THR A 37 3.58 -28.18 -1.48
N LEU A 38 2.90 -27.50 -0.56
CA LEU A 38 2.43 -28.07 0.71
C LEU A 38 1.00 -28.62 0.65
N HIS A 39 0.31 -28.44 -0.49
CA HIS A 39 -1.13 -28.70 -0.63
C HIS A 39 -1.52 -30.19 -0.46
N ASP A 40 -0.56 -31.12 -0.51
CA ASP A 40 -0.76 -32.53 -0.16
C ASP A 40 -1.01 -32.79 1.35
N GLN A 41 -1.00 -31.76 2.22
CA GLN A 41 -1.10 -31.90 3.69
C GLN A 41 -2.38 -31.35 4.36
N ALA A 42 -3.55 -31.34 3.71
CA ALA A 42 -4.85 -31.05 4.34
C ALA A 42 -4.99 -29.64 4.99
N LEU A 43 -4.41 -28.61 4.36
CA LEU A 43 -4.48 -27.20 4.82
C LEU A 43 -5.88 -26.57 4.74
N ASP A 44 -6.79 -27.12 3.95
CA ASP A 44 -8.15 -26.58 3.75
C ASP A 44 -9.04 -26.66 5.01
N THR A 45 -8.66 -27.49 5.97
CA THR A 45 -9.46 -27.74 7.18
C THR A 45 -9.41 -26.55 8.17
N GLU A 46 -8.37 -25.71 8.12
CA GLU A 46 -8.20 -24.59 9.07
C GLU A 46 -8.88 -23.29 8.61
N THR A 47 -9.11 -23.08 7.31
CA THR A 47 -9.71 -21.84 6.77
C THR A 47 -11.24 -21.82 6.81
N GLN A 48 -11.92 -22.97 6.95
CA GLN A 48 -13.39 -23.05 7.01
C GLN A 48 -14.01 -22.18 8.12
N ARG A 49 -13.30 -22.00 9.25
CA ARG A 49 -13.77 -21.14 10.36
C ARG A 49 -13.76 -19.65 10.02
N LEU A 50 -13.05 -19.25 8.96
CA LEU A 50 -12.87 -17.86 8.56
C LEU A 50 -13.81 -17.45 7.42
N GLU A 51 -14.62 -18.36 6.89
CA GLU A 51 -15.50 -18.06 5.75
C GLU A 51 -16.47 -16.90 6.05
N GLY A 52 -17.09 -16.90 7.24
CA GLY A 52 -17.97 -15.79 7.66
C GLY A 52 -17.24 -14.45 7.82
N PHE A 53 -15.93 -14.48 8.11
CA PHE A 53 -15.10 -13.28 8.13
C PHE A 53 -14.82 -12.79 6.70
N TYR A 54 -14.45 -13.68 5.78
CA TYR A 54 -14.25 -13.34 4.36
C TYR A 54 -15.52 -12.77 3.72
N GLU A 55 -16.69 -13.28 4.10
CA GLU A 55 -17.98 -12.74 3.65
C GLU A 55 -18.28 -11.35 4.20
N SER A 56 -17.90 -11.08 5.44
CA SER A 56 -17.97 -9.72 5.97
C SER A 56 -17.06 -8.75 5.23
N VAL A 57 -15.87 -9.21 4.79
CA VAL A 57 -14.94 -8.41 3.97
C VAL A 57 -15.54 -8.13 2.60
N ARG A 58 -16.01 -9.17 1.88
CA ARG A 58 -16.63 -9.03 0.56
C ARG A 58 -17.81 -8.08 0.59
N MET A 59 -18.70 -8.21 1.57
CA MET A 59 -19.87 -7.33 1.72
C MET A 59 -19.50 -5.86 1.96
N ARG A 60 -18.42 -5.59 2.70
CA ARG A 60 -17.95 -4.20 2.90
C ARG A 60 -17.27 -3.65 1.64
N ALA A 61 -16.52 -4.49 0.92
CA ALA A 61 -15.81 -4.10 -0.29
C ALA A 61 -16.76 -3.84 -1.49
N ALA A 62 -17.82 -4.62 -1.63
CA ALA A 62 -18.76 -4.59 -2.76
C ALA A 62 -19.49 -3.25 -2.96
N GLY A 63 -19.55 -2.40 -1.93
CA GLY A 63 -20.23 -1.11 -1.97
C GLY A 63 -19.33 0.10 -2.21
N ILE A 64 -18.02 -0.10 -2.46
CA ILE A 64 -17.07 1.01 -2.57
C ILE A 64 -16.44 1.09 -3.97
N ASP A 65 -16.73 2.19 -4.64
CA ASP A 65 -16.26 2.51 -6.00
C ASP A 65 -15.06 3.47 -6.04
N ASN A 66 -14.71 4.10 -4.92
CA ASN A 66 -13.63 5.10 -4.85
C ASN A 66 -12.41 4.64 -4.02
N ALA A 67 -11.23 5.12 -4.42
CA ALA A 67 -9.95 4.72 -3.84
C ALA A 67 -9.83 5.06 -2.34
N GLU A 68 -10.39 6.20 -1.91
CA GLU A 68 -10.38 6.64 -0.51
C GLU A 68 -11.21 5.70 0.39
N GLY A 69 -12.39 5.29 -0.07
CA GLY A 69 -13.21 4.31 0.62
C GLY A 69 -12.53 2.94 0.73
N LYS A 70 -11.85 2.49 -0.33
CA LYS A 70 -11.10 1.23 -0.32
C LYS A 70 -9.97 1.29 0.71
N GLN A 71 -9.25 2.42 0.79
CA GLN A 71 -8.23 2.64 1.82
C GLN A 71 -8.78 2.61 3.24
N ARG A 72 -9.92 3.27 3.50
CA ARG A 72 -10.52 3.25 4.83
C ARG A 72 -10.92 1.84 5.26
N ILE A 73 -11.46 1.04 4.34
CA ILE A 73 -11.76 -0.38 4.61
C ILE A 73 -10.47 -1.15 4.89
N ILE A 74 -9.41 -0.96 4.11
CA ILE A 74 -8.13 -1.64 4.33
C ILE A 74 -7.60 -1.32 5.73
N VAL A 75 -7.62 -0.05 6.14
CA VAL A 75 -7.19 0.38 7.48
C VAL A 75 -8.06 -0.27 8.57
N GLU A 76 -9.39 -0.22 8.44
CA GLU A 76 -10.30 -0.81 9.42
C GLU A 76 -10.19 -2.33 9.50
N LEU A 77 -10.02 -3.00 8.36
CA LEU A 77 -9.81 -4.43 8.29
C LEU A 77 -8.47 -4.79 8.87
N TYR A 78 -7.42 -4.04 8.55
CA TYR A 78 -6.09 -4.20 9.11
C TYR A 78 -6.12 -4.11 10.64
N GLU A 79 -6.74 -3.06 11.20
CA GLU A 79 -6.88 -2.89 12.65
C GLU A 79 -7.70 -4.01 13.30
N LYS A 80 -8.90 -4.31 12.76
CA LYS A 80 -9.76 -5.35 13.34
C LYS A 80 -9.13 -6.74 13.21
N PHE A 81 -8.53 -7.05 12.06
CA PHE A 81 -7.91 -8.34 11.78
C PHE A 81 -6.69 -8.58 12.66
N PHE A 82 -5.77 -7.61 12.78
CA PHE A 82 -4.61 -7.78 13.65
C PHE A 82 -4.97 -7.79 15.13
N ARG A 83 -5.91 -6.95 15.55
CA ARG A 83 -6.34 -6.91 16.97
C ARG A 83 -7.01 -8.21 17.39
N VAL A 84 -7.79 -8.85 16.50
CA VAL A 84 -8.54 -10.07 16.83
C VAL A 84 -7.73 -11.34 16.52
N GLY A 85 -7.11 -11.42 15.34
CA GLY A 85 -6.43 -12.62 14.86
C GLY A 85 -4.98 -12.77 15.34
N PHE A 86 -4.28 -11.66 15.58
CA PHE A 86 -2.86 -11.68 15.95
C PHE A 86 -2.50 -10.65 17.04
N PRO A 87 -3.16 -10.64 18.21
CA PRO A 87 -3.02 -9.58 19.21
C PRO A 87 -1.57 -9.39 19.72
N ARG A 88 -0.80 -10.48 19.86
CA ARG A 88 0.62 -10.41 20.25
C ARG A 88 1.49 -9.75 19.17
N THR A 89 1.21 -10.06 17.90
CA THR A 89 1.90 -9.48 16.75
C THR A 89 1.49 -8.03 16.56
N ALA A 90 0.21 -7.67 16.77
CA ALA A 90 -0.27 -6.29 16.70
C ALA A 90 0.43 -5.37 17.72
N SER A 91 0.54 -5.79 18.98
CA SER A 91 1.25 -5.02 20.01
C SER A 91 2.75 -4.93 19.76
N ALA A 92 3.38 -5.97 19.18
CA ALA A 92 4.81 -5.97 18.87
C ALA A 92 5.16 -5.20 17.60
N LEU A 93 4.26 -5.17 16.61
CA LEU A 93 4.48 -4.50 15.33
C LEU A 93 4.28 -2.99 15.40
N GLY A 94 3.59 -2.48 16.44
CA GLY A 94 3.52 -1.04 16.72
C GLY A 94 3.19 -0.21 15.48
N ILE A 95 2.18 -0.63 14.71
CA ILE A 95 1.88 0.02 13.42
C ILE A 95 1.37 1.43 13.70
N VAL A 96 2.23 2.41 13.45
CA VAL A 96 1.95 3.83 13.65
C VAL A 96 1.50 4.42 12.33
N TYR A 97 0.33 5.04 12.32
CA TYR A 97 -0.09 5.89 11.22
C TYR A 97 0.58 7.26 11.38
N THR A 98 1.46 7.61 10.43
CA THR A 98 1.99 8.96 10.34
C THR A 98 0.89 9.90 9.83
N PRO A 99 0.54 10.98 10.56
CA PRO A 99 -0.45 11.94 10.08
C PRO A 99 -0.02 12.53 8.72
N THR A 100 -0.96 12.64 7.79
CA THR A 100 -0.67 13.09 6.41
C THR A 100 -0.05 14.48 6.36
N GLN A 101 -0.42 15.36 7.28
CA GLN A 101 0.15 16.71 7.39
C GLN A 101 1.64 16.68 7.71
N ILE A 102 2.08 15.71 8.51
CA ILE A 102 3.50 15.53 8.86
C ILE A 102 4.27 15.00 7.66
N VAL A 103 3.69 14.02 6.96
CA VAL A 103 4.28 13.47 5.72
C VAL A 103 4.44 14.56 4.67
N ASP A 104 3.38 15.34 4.42
CA ASP A 104 3.40 16.43 3.43
C ASP A 104 4.42 17.51 3.78
N PHE A 105 4.57 17.84 5.06
CA PHE A 105 5.58 18.77 5.53
C PHE A 105 6.99 18.25 5.24
N ILE A 106 7.29 16.99 5.58
CA ILE A 106 8.61 16.38 5.36
C ILE A 106 8.96 16.35 3.86
N LEU A 107 8.00 16.00 3.00
CA LEU A 107 8.22 15.94 1.55
C LEU A 107 8.55 17.33 0.97
N ARG A 108 7.82 18.37 1.39
CA ARG A 108 8.09 19.75 0.95
C ARG A 108 9.43 20.24 1.48
N ALA A 109 9.72 20.01 2.76
CA ALA A 109 10.99 20.38 3.37
C ALA A 109 12.19 19.69 2.70
N ALA A 110 12.07 18.41 2.36
CA ALA A 110 13.10 17.68 1.63
C ALA A 110 13.32 18.24 0.22
N ASN A 111 12.24 18.58 -0.49
CA ASN A 111 12.33 19.21 -1.81
C ASN A 111 12.98 20.60 -1.75
N GLU A 112 12.62 21.42 -0.77
CA GLU A 112 13.22 22.74 -0.55
C GLU A 112 14.70 22.64 -0.19
N ALA A 113 15.08 21.72 0.70
CA ALA A 113 16.47 21.49 1.06
C ALA A 113 17.31 21.03 -0.15
N LEU A 114 16.76 20.11 -0.96
CA LEU A 114 17.44 19.65 -2.18
C LEU A 114 17.65 20.81 -3.18
N HIS A 115 16.68 21.71 -3.28
CA HIS A 115 16.78 22.87 -4.17
C HIS A 115 17.81 23.88 -3.66
N ALA A 116 17.81 24.18 -2.36
CA ALA A 116 18.72 25.15 -1.76
C ALA A 116 20.18 24.70 -1.84
N GLU A 117 20.45 23.42 -1.57
CA GLU A 117 21.82 22.92 -1.45
C GLU A 117 22.39 22.40 -2.78
N PHE A 118 21.54 21.91 -3.69
CA PHE A 118 21.99 21.23 -4.91
C PHE A 118 21.38 21.79 -6.20
N GLY A 119 20.44 22.73 -6.12
CA GLY A 119 19.71 23.23 -7.29
C GLY A 119 18.79 22.20 -7.96
N LEU A 120 18.54 21.06 -7.29
CA LEU A 120 17.71 19.95 -7.78
C LEU A 120 16.38 19.89 -7.04
N THR A 121 15.40 19.19 -7.60
CA THR A 121 14.11 18.91 -6.95
C THR A 121 13.82 17.42 -6.97
N LEU A 122 12.84 16.95 -6.19
CA LEU A 122 12.55 15.52 -6.06
C LEU A 122 12.18 14.84 -7.39
N THR A 123 11.75 15.62 -8.38
CA THR A 123 11.36 15.13 -9.71
C THR A 123 12.55 14.94 -10.67
N GLU A 124 13.72 15.49 -10.38
CA GLU A 124 14.85 15.46 -11.32
C GLU A 124 15.40 14.05 -11.60
N PRO A 125 15.96 13.78 -12.79
CA PRO A 125 16.63 12.51 -13.07
C PRO A 125 17.76 12.23 -12.07
N ASP A 126 17.99 10.95 -11.80
CA ASP A 126 19.02 10.44 -10.89
C ASP A 126 18.85 10.84 -9.40
N VAL A 127 17.73 11.49 -9.05
CA VAL A 127 17.33 11.73 -7.65
C VAL A 127 16.46 10.57 -7.16
N HIS A 128 17.09 9.59 -6.51
CA HIS A 128 16.40 8.43 -5.96
C HIS A 128 15.80 8.73 -4.58
N ILE A 129 14.53 8.37 -4.39
CA ILE A 129 13.83 8.45 -3.10
C ILE A 129 13.69 7.04 -2.53
N LEU A 130 14.09 6.87 -1.26
CA LEU A 130 13.95 5.61 -0.53
C LEU A 130 13.14 5.84 0.74
N ASP A 131 12.07 5.06 0.89
CA ASP A 131 11.35 4.88 2.14
C ASP A 131 11.73 3.50 2.74
N PRO A 132 12.66 3.45 3.71
CA PRO A 132 13.15 2.18 4.25
C PRO A 132 12.15 1.44 5.15
N PHE A 133 11.08 2.11 5.58
CA PHE A 133 10.08 1.58 6.52
C PHE A 133 8.69 2.03 6.09
N THR A 134 8.26 1.59 4.91
CA THR A 134 7.15 2.24 4.21
C THR A 134 5.79 2.02 4.86
N GLY A 135 5.65 1.02 5.73
CA GLY A 135 4.39 0.69 6.37
C GLY A 135 3.33 0.43 5.30
N THR A 136 2.31 1.28 5.25
CA THR A 136 1.22 1.20 4.26
C THR A 136 1.48 2.01 2.98
N GLY A 137 2.70 2.50 2.77
CA GLY A 137 3.11 3.25 1.57
C GLY A 137 2.88 4.75 1.64
N THR A 138 2.56 5.31 2.82
CA THR A 138 2.05 6.69 2.96
C THR A 138 2.98 7.73 2.36
N PHE A 139 4.29 7.67 2.63
CA PHE A 139 5.25 8.64 2.08
C PHE A 139 5.28 8.63 0.55
N ILE A 140 5.35 7.44 -0.05
CA ILE A 140 5.41 7.30 -1.51
C ILE A 140 4.10 7.76 -2.16
N VAL A 141 2.95 7.36 -1.61
CA VAL A 141 1.63 7.78 -2.09
C VAL A 141 1.49 9.30 -2.02
N ARG A 142 1.84 9.91 -0.89
CA ARG A 142 1.77 11.36 -0.72
C ARG A 142 2.74 12.09 -1.64
N LEU A 143 3.94 11.55 -1.87
CA LEU A 143 4.89 12.11 -2.84
C LEU A 143 4.28 12.15 -4.25
N ILE A 144 3.69 11.04 -4.71
CA ILE A 144 3.02 10.96 -6.01
C ILE A 144 1.87 11.98 -6.10
N GLN A 145 1.09 12.15 -5.03
CA GLN A 145 -0.07 13.05 -4.99
C GLN A 145 0.27 14.52 -4.69
N SER A 146 1.49 14.82 -4.23
CA SER A 146 1.85 16.14 -3.72
C SER A 146 2.01 17.22 -4.79
N GLY A 147 2.19 16.81 -6.06
CA GLY A 147 2.60 17.69 -7.15
C GLY A 147 4.10 18.01 -7.17
N LEU A 148 4.91 17.41 -6.28
CA LEU A 148 6.37 17.56 -6.27
C LEU A 148 7.05 16.75 -7.39
N ILE A 149 6.39 15.71 -7.90
CA ILE A 149 6.78 14.99 -9.11
C ILE A 149 6.01 15.55 -10.29
N ARG A 150 6.71 15.98 -11.34
CA ARG A 150 6.08 16.44 -12.58
C ARG A 150 5.33 15.28 -13.25
N PRO A 151 4.13 15.48 -13.81
CA PRO A 151 3.35 14.41 -14.44
C PRO A 151 4.13 13.62 -15.51
N GLU A 152 4.92 14.31 -16.32
CA GLU A 152 5.77 13.71 -17.36
C GLU A 152 6.91 12.84 -16.82
N ASP A 153 7.34 13.08 -15.57
CA ASP A 153 8.42 12.34 -14.93
C ASP A 153 7.93 11.14 -14.11
N LEU A 154 6.63 11.08 -13.81
CA LEU A 154 6.06 10.10 -12.90
C LEU A 154 6.36 8.65 -13.34
N ALA A 155 6.25 8.35 -14.63
CA ALA A 155 6.52 7.01 -15.14
C ALA A 155 7.98 6.58 -14.91
N ARG A 156 8.94 7.49 -15.11
CA ARG A 156 10.37 7.24 -14.84
C ARG A 156 10.60 7.08 -13.34
N LYS A 157 10.07 8.00 -12.53
CA LYS A 157 10.20 7.97 -11.08
C LYS A 157 9.69 6.67 -10.51
N TYR A 158 8.45 6.32 -10.83
CA TYR A 158 7.81 5.09 -10.38
C TYR A 158 8.60 3.83 -10.79
N ALA A 159 9.05 3.76 -12.05
CA ALA A 159 9.69 2.55 -12.54
C ALA A 159 11.14 2.34 -12.06
N LYS A 160 11.85 3.41 -11.66
CA LYS A 160 13.31 3.34 -11.46
C LYS A 160 13.87 4.08 -10.24
N GLU A 161 13.14 5.06 -9.69
CA GLU A 161 13.72 6.02 -8.75
C GLU A 161 12.93 6.18 -7.44
N LEU A 162 11.76 5.55 -7.33
CA LEU A 162 11.03 5.41 -6.07
C LEU A 162 11.25 4.01 -5.49
N HIS A 163 11.77 3.96 -4.27
CA HIS A 163 12.10 2.72 -3.58
C HIS A 163 11.39 2.67 -2.23
N ALA A 164 10.87 1.50 -1.88
CA ALA A 164 10.16 1.29 -0.61
C ALA A 164 10.44 -0.11 -0.06
N ASN A 165 10.74 -0.19 1.23
CA ASN A 165 10.98 -1.46 1.94
C ASN A 165 9.98 -1.62 3.09
N GLU A 166 9.52 -2.86 3.29
CA GLU A 166 8.67 -3.22 4.43
C GLU A 166 8.94 -4.68 4.84
N ILE A 167 9.03 -4.91 6.15
CA ILE A 167 9.30 -6.24 6.73
C ILE A 167 8.01 -7.00 7.03
N VAL A 168 6.93 -6.29 7.33
CA VAL A 168 5.63 -6.87 7.65
C VAL A 168 4.87 -7.18 6.37
N LEU A 169 4.65 -8.47 6.09
CA LEU A 169 4.00 -8.94 4.86
C LEU A 169 2.66 -8.25 4.55
N LEU A 170 1.82 -8.02 5.56
CA LEU A 170 0.52 -7.38 5.33
C LEU A 170 0.67 -5.90 4.97
N ALA A 171 1.57 -5.18 5.64
CA ALA A 171 1.86 -3.78 5.35
C ALA A 171 2.49 -3.65 3.95
N TYR A 172 3.40 -4.56 3.58
CA TYR A 172 3.99 -4.65 2.24
C TYR A 172 2.91 -4.77 1.15
N TYR A 173 1.94 -5.67 1.30
CA TYR A 173 0.87 -5.81 0.31
C TYR A 173 0.00 -4.56 0.20
N ILE A 174 -0.31 -3.92 1.33
CA ILE A 174 -1.08 -2.68 1.34
C ILE A 174 -0.29 -1.55 0.67
N ALA A 175 0.99 -1.41 0.98
CA ALA A 175 1.86 -0.41 0.39
C ALA A 175 1.94 -0.57 -1.14
N ALA A 176 2.19 -1.79 -1.63
CA ALA A 176 2.28 -2.06 -3.05
C ALA A 176 1.02 -1.63 -3.80
N ILE A 177 -0.16 -2.02 -3.30
CA ILE A 177 -1.44 -1.68 -3.93
C ILE A 177 -1.72 -0.18 -3.86
N ASN A 178 -1.45 0.46 -2.71
CA ASN A 178 -1.67 1.90 -2.56
C ASN A 178 -0.80 2.71 -3.51
N ILE A 179 0.47 2.31 -3.66
CA ILE A 179 1.43 2.97 -4.53
C ILE A 179 1.04 2.75 -6.01
N GLU A 180 0.67 1.54 -6.40
CA GLU A 180 0.15 1.22 -7.75
C GLU A 180 -1.12 2.05 -8.07
N ALA A 181 -2.08 2.10 -7.14
CA ALA A 181 -3.29 2.89 -7.31
C ALA A 181 -3.01 4.40 -7.43
N ALA A 182 -2.05 4.93 -6.67
CA ALA A 182 -1.69 6.35 -6.71
C ALA A 182 -1.10 6.77 -8.07
N THR A 183 -0.47 5.85 -8.81
CA THR A 183 0.08 6.16 -10.15
C THR A 183 -0.95 6.09 -11.27
N THR A 184 -2.07 5.41 -11.05
CA THR A 184 -3.13 5.23 -12.07
C THR A 184 -4.23 6.28 -12.00
N VAL A 185 -4.39 6.94 -10.84
CA VAL A 185 -5.32 8.07 -10.70
C VAL A 185 -4.64 9.33 -11.24
N PRO A 186 -5.18 10.00 -12.27
CA PRO A 186 -4.62 11.27 -12.73
C PRO A 186 -4.66 12.27 -11.58
N ALA A 187 -3.52 12.89 -11.26
CA ALA A 187 -3.46 13.99 -10.33
C ALA A 187 -4.50 15.03 -10.76
N ALA A 188 -5.56 15.18 -9.98
CA ALA A 188 -6.61 16.13 -10.27
C ALA A 188 -5.96 17.50 -10.48
N ALA A 189 -6.11 18.04 -11.69
CA ALA A 189 -5.59 19.35 -12.04
C ALA A 189 -6.00 20.34 -10.95
N SER A 190 -5.02 20.97 -10.31
CA SER A 190 -5.24 22.06 -9.39
C SER A 190 -5.97 23.17 -10.14
N THR A 191 -7.30 23.18 -10.05
CA THR A 191 -8.11 24.28 -10.55
C THR A 191 -7.64 25.54 -9.86
N SER A 192 -6.98 26.39 -10.64
CA SER A 192 -6.68 27.77 -10.35
C SER A 192 -7.92 28.45 -9.78
N ARG A 193 -7.92 28.76 -8.48
CA ARG A 193 -8.70 29.89 -7.97
C ARG A 193 -7.82 31.13 -8.08
N SER A 194 -7.75 31.65 -9.30
CA SER A 194 -7.66 33.08 -9.54
C SER A 194 -9.09 33.60 -9.76
N THR A 195 -9.30 34.86 -9.40
CA THR A 195 -10.54 35.67 -9.52
C THR A 195 -11.64 35.40 -8.49
N ALA A 196 -11.62 36.15 -7.38
CA ALA A 196 -12.47 37.33 -7.19
C ALA A 196 -11.84 38.23 -6.12
#